data_AF-A0A7C6M5Y5-F1
#
_entry.id   AF-A0A7C6M5Y5-F1
#
_cell.length_a   1.000
_cell.length_b   1.000
_cell.length_c   1.000
_cell.angle_alpha   90.00
_cell.angle_beta   90.00
_cell.angle_gamma   90.00
#
_symmetry.space_group_name_H-M   'P 1'
#
loop_
_entity.id
_entity.type
_entity.pdbx_description
1 polymer ?
#
loop_
_entity_poly.entity_id
_entity_poly.type
_entity_poly.pdbx_seq_one_letter_code
_entity_poly.pdbx_strand_id
1 'polypeptide(L)'
;MKFVIDIPIATSFKKMIWTVETVKGGETRSVVLNVTGYDLVFPGATTTLYFAFDPTVMKIAKGGKVKITMIGDHECKEWSKTVTNGKTYTKGNRYTATLKIPDETWHYAQAQFRYKITTKETYQEYNILQRDASSISPANLTIDWGDGTENTTIAKDQELTQKTIASHTYVSARNYTITIYSDQPDPANKQIPQIMFADPMTDTGDQCLTSILDPFPNMEATDFTACFCLCTNLTSVPAELFRYNPQATNFNTCFILCRELTSVPAGLFSFNTQATTFKECFAICDKLSSLPSGLFLFNTQATNFQNCFSGCIKLKLRADIFPDPATFPDFFTGKNMNFKNCFNNVGQSAATPGTAPKLWLFNRGGGSWTITDCFTGANVTNSGKIPNDWK
;
A
#
# COMPACT_ATOMS: atom_id res chain seq x y z
N MET A 1 -10.05 25.34 -8.10
CA MET A 1 -9.79 25.21 -9.54
C MET A 1 -11.12 24.90 -10.23
N LYS A 2 -11.43 25.54 -11.37
CA LYS A 2 -12.59 25.25 -12.21
C LYS A 2 -12.13 24.36 -13.35
N PHE A 3 -12.62 23.14 -13.45
CA PHE A 3 -12.41 22.33 -14.63
C PHE A 3 -13.70 22.36 -15.46
N VAL A 4 -13.58 22.80 -16.70
CA VAL A 4 -14.63 22.55 -17.68
C VAL A 4 -14.25 21.23 -18.35
N ILE A 5 -15.04 20.20 -18.15
CA ILE A 5 -14.78 18.89 -18.73
C ILE A 5 -15.93 18.64 -19.68
N ASP A 6 -15.60 18.53 -20.96
CA ASP A 6 -16.53 17.92 -21.91
C ASP A 6 -16.52 16.44 -21.58
N ILE A 7 -17.53 16.01 -20.82
CA ILE A 7 -17.72 14.60 -20.50
C ILE A 7 -18.61 14.08 -21.62
N PRO A 8 -18.09 13.23 -22.50
CA PRO A 8 -18.84 12.77 -23.66
C PRO A 8 -20.03 11.87 -23.31
N ILE A 9 -20.13 11.44 -22.05
CA ILE A 9 -21.02 10.35 -21.66
C ILE A 9 -22.41 10.90 -21.32
N ALA A 10 -23.39 10.56 -22.15
CA ALA A 10 -24.82 10.77 -21.92
C ALA A 10 -25.41 9.74 -20.95
N THR A 11 -24.77 9.49 -19.80
CA THR A 11 -25.26 8.57 -18.77
C THR A 11 -25.14 9.19 -17.38
N SER A 12 -25.94 8.72 -16.42
CA SER A 12 -25.80 9.14 -15.03
C SER A 12 -24.53 8.54 -14.41
N PHE A 13 -23.86 9.32 -13.57
CA PHE A 13 -22.75 8.81 -12.77
C PHE A 13 -22.88 9.25 -11.31
N LYS A 14 -22.33 8.40 -10.43
CA LYS A 14 -22.44 8.57 -8.98
C LYS A 14 -21.13 9.05 -8.36
N LYS A 15 -20.00 8.76 -9.00
CA LYS A 15 -18.69 9.12 -8.48
C LYS A 15 -17.75 9.50 -9.62
N MET A 16 -17.00 10.57 -9.44
CA MET A 16 -15.84 10.90 -10.27
C MET A 16 -14.60 10.91 -9.38
N ILE A 17 -13.53 10.27 -9.85
CA ILE A 17 -12.21 10.31 -9.24
C ILE A 17 -11.27 11.05 -10.18
N TRP A 18 -10.77 12.19 -9.72
CA TRP A 18 -9.70 12.92 -10.39
C TRP A 18 -8.37 12.55 -9.74
N THR A 19 -7.48 11.87 -10.47
CA THR A 19 -6.18 11.44 -9.98
C THR A 19 -5.05 12.17 -10.69
N VAL A 20 -4.05 12.64 -9.95
CA VAL A 20 -2.81 13.20 -10.49
C VAL A 20 -1.64 12.35 -10.07
N GLU A 21 -0.81 11.99 -11.04
CA GLU A 21 0.51 11.39 -10.84
C GLU A 21 1.53 12.53 -10.85
N THR A 22 2.14 12.79 -9.69
CA THR A 22 2.94 14.02 -9.47
C THR A 22 4.22 14.05 -10.29
N VAL A 23 4.84 12.89 -10.54
CA VAL A 23 6.02 12.68 -11.39
C VAL A 23 5.88 11.35 -12.10
N LYS A 24 6.53 11.14 -13.25
CA LYS A 24 6.48 9.87 -13.97
C LYS A 24 6.90 8.70 -13.07
N GLY A 25 6.02 7.71 -12.91
CA GLY A 25 6.19 6.55 -12.02
C GLY A 25 6.12 6.86 -10.52
N GLY A 26 5.68 8.06 -10.14
CA GLY A 26 5.64 8.51 -8.75
C GLY A 26 4.30 8.32 -8.05
N GLU A 27 4.17 8.95 -6.89
CA GLU A 27 2.94 8.93 -6.10
C GLU A 27 1.75 9.56 -6.83
N THR A 28 0.58 8.99 -6.59
CA THR A 28 -0.70 9.52 -7.06
C THR A 28 -1.49 10.18 -5.93
N ARG A 29 -2.19 11.27 -6.25
CA ARG A 29 -3.10 11.97 -5.35
C ARG A 29 -4.46 12.08 -6.04
N SER A 30 -5.54 11.86 -5.30
CA SER A 30 -6.88 11.86 -5.86
C SER A 30 -7.81 12.83 -5.15
N VAL A 31 -8.69 13.46 -5.92
CA VAL A 31 -9.89 14.15 -5.42
C VAL A 31 -11.09 13.33 -5.86
N VAL A 32 -11.96 13.00 -4.93
CA VAL A 32 -13.19 12.25 -5.20
C VAL A 32 -14.36 13.21 -5.11
N LEU A 33 -15.12 13.31 -6.19
CA LEU A 33 -16.48 13.84 -6.16
C LEU A 33 -17.42 12.64 -6.00
N ASN A 34 -18.06 12.53 -4.85
CA ASN A 34 -19.04 11.50 -4.58
C ASN A 34 -20.42 12.15 -4.51
N VAL A 35 -21.39 11.63 -5.26
CA VAL A 35 -22.77 12.11 -5.25
C VAL A 35 -23.65 10.99 -4.75
N THR A 36 -24.17 11.20 -3.54
CA THR A 36 -24.95 10.20 -2.82
C THR A 36 -26.43 10.57 -2.90
N GLY A 37 -27.28 9.60 -3.25
CA GLY A 37 -28.74 9.76 -3.31
C GLY A 37 -29.26 10.41 -4.60
N TYR A 38 -28.39 10.77 -5.54
CA TYR A 38 -28.76 11.35 -6.83
C TYR A 38 -27.84 10.83 -7.92
N ASP A 39 -28.43 10.66 -9.10
CA ASP A 39 -27.69 10.50 -10.33
C ASP A 39 -27.26 11.88 -10.83
N LEU A 40 -25.95 12.09 -11.01
CA LEU A 40 -25.51 13.27 -11.74
C LEU A 40 -25.85 13.06 -13.22
N VAL A 41 -26.95 13.66 -13.65
CA VAL A 41 -27.33 13.75 -15.06
C VAL A 41 -26.86 15.09 -15.59
N PHE A 42 -25.99 15.06 -16.60
CA PHE A 42 -25.47 16.27 -17.21
C PHE A 42 -26.33 16.67 -18.41
N PRO A 43 -26.99 17.84 -18.38
CA PRO A 43 -27.79 18.31 -19.51
C PRO A 43 -26.86 18.78 -20.64
N GLY A 44 -26.44 17.84 -21.50
CA GLY A 44 -25.57 18.08 -22.68
C GLY A 44 -24.13 17.58 -22.53
N ALA A 45 -23.32 17.72 -23.59
CA ALA A 45 -21.95 17.19 -23.68
C ALA A 45 -20.89 17.95 -22.85
N THR A 46 -21.20 19.15 -22.36
CA THR A 46 -20.25 20.02 -21.66
C THR A 46 -20.66 20.26 -20.22
N THR A 47 -19.79 19.89 -19.28
CA THR A 47 -20.01 20.04 -17.85
C THR A 47 -18.91 20.87 -17.20
N THR A 48 -19.28 21.73 -16.27
CA THR A 48 -18.29 22.41 -15.42
C THR A 48 -18.26 21.78 -14.03
N LEU A 49 -17.11 21.23 -13.65
CA LEU A 49 -16.85 20.74 -12.30
C LEU A 49 -15.90 21.68 -11.56
N TYR A 50 -16.18 21.92 -10.29
CA TYR A 50 -15.35 22.76 -9.43
C TYR A 50 -14.68 21.89 -8.38
N PHE A 51 -13.35 21.84 -8.40
CA PHE A 51 -12.56 21.10 -7.42
C PHE A 51 -11.76 22.07 -6.54
N ALA A 52 -11.85 21.89 -5.24
CA ALA A 52 -10.93 22.48 -4.28
C ALA A 52 -9.96 21.38 -3.83
N PHE A 53 -8.66 21.69 -3.82
CA PHE A 53 -7.62 20.78 -3.38
C PHE A 53 -6.46 21.56 -2.80
N ASP A 54 -5.60 20.89 -2.02
CA ASP A 54 -4.38 21.50 -1.51
C ASP A 54 -3.35 21.66 -2.65
N PRO A 55 -2.98 22.91 -3.01
CA PRO A 55 -2.07 23.17 -4.12
C PRO A 55 -0.63 22.69 -3.85
N THR A 56 -0.28 22.37 -2.60
CA THR A 56 1.07 21.89 -2.24
C THR A 56 1.30 20.45 -2.66
N VAL A 57 0.26 19.62 -2.63
CA VAL A 57 0.34 18.17 -2.90
C VAL A 57 -0.19 17.75 -4.28
N MET A 58 -0.93 18.62 -4.98
CA MET A 58 -1.50 18.32 -6.32
C MET A 58 -0.65 18.85 -7.48
N LYS A 59 0.60 19.24 -7.24
CA LYS A 59 1.52 19.71 -8.29
C LYS A 59 1.86 18.56 -9.23
N ILE A 60 1.91 18.84 -10.53
CA ILE A 60 2.22 17.85 -11.56
C ILE A 60 3.53 18.27 -12.23
N ALA A 61 4.59 17.49 -12.10
CA ALA A 61 5.83 17.73 -12.81
C ALA A 61 5.70 17.39 -14.30
N LYS A 62 6.68 17.82 -15.09
CA LYS A 62 6.79 17.38 -16.50
C LYS A 62 6.85 15.86 -16.57
N GLY A 63 5.96 15.26 -17.35
CA GLY A 63 5.84 13.80 -17.51
C GLY A 63 4.96 13.11 -16.47
N GLY A 64 4.42 13.83 -15.49
CA GLY A 64 3.32 13.33 -14.65
C GLY A 64 2.03 13.15 -15.45
N LYS A 65 0.99 12.59 -14.84
CA LYS A 65 -0.28 12.29 -15.52
C LYS A 65 -1.48 12.87 -14.79
N VAL A 66 -2.54 13.14 -15.55
CA VAL A 66 -3.90 13.33 -15.04
C VAL A 66 -4.71 12.13 -15.49
N LYS A 67 -5.47 11.53 -14.57
CA LYS A 67 -6.43 10.47 -14.84
C LYS A 67 -7.78 10.87 -14.28
N ILE A 68 -8.83 10.62 -15.04
CA ILE A 68 -10.22 10.81 -14.64
C ILE A 68 -10.89 9.45 -14.72
N THR A 69 -11.50 9.03 -13.63
CA THR A 69 -12.31 7.81 -13.57
C THR A 69 -13.74 8.20 -13.24
N MET A 70 -14.68 7.80 -14.07
CA MET A 70 -16.12 8.03 -13.94
C MET A 70 -16.78 6.72 -13.57
N ILE A 71 -17.51 6.68 -12.45
CA ILE A 71 -18.20 5.48 -11.95
C ILE A 71 -19.71 5.77 -11.94
N GLY A 72 -20.46 5.01 -12.74
CA GLY A 72 -21.92 4.98 -12.76
C GLY A 72 -22.47 3.61 -12.37
N ASP A 73 -23.77 3.40 -12.59
CA ASP A 73 -24.48 2.18 -12.17
C ASP A 73 -24.15 0.92 -12.96
N HIS A 74 -23.75 1.10 -14.22
CA HIS A 74 -23.50 -0.02 -15.14
C HIS A 74 -22.15 0.06 -15.84
N GLU A 75 -21.49 1.21 -15.81
CA GLU A 75 -20.21 1.42 -16.49
C GLU A 75 -19.29 2.26 -15.61
N CYS A 76 -18.01 1.91 -15.64
CA CYS A 76 -16.98 2.78 -15.15
C CYS A 76 -15.93 2.95 -16.23
N LYS A 77 -15.64 4.20 -16.56
CA LYS A 77 -14.73 4.57 -17.63
C LYS A 77 -13.60 5.43 -17.11
N GLU A 78 -12.41 5.27 -17.66
CA GLU A 78 -11.28 6.12 -17.37
C GLU A 78 -10.68 6.74 -18.62
N TRP A 79 -10.12 7.93 -18.41
CA TRP A 79 -9.32 8.65 -19.38
C TRP A 79 -8.06 9.14 -18.68
N SER A 80 -6.93 9.15 -19.40
CA SER A 80 -5.70 9.73 -18.86
C SER A 80 -4.90 10.50 -19.90
N LYS A 81 -4.11 11.46 -19.43
CA LYS A 81 -3.20 12.25 -20.27
C LYS A 81 -1.92 12.58 -19.52
N THR A 82 -0.80 12.44 -20.23
CA THR A 82 0.50 12.90 -19.74
C THR A 82 0.60 14.41 -19.85
N VAL A 83 1.07 15.05 -18.78
CA VAL A 83 1.27 16.50 -18.70
C VAL A 83 2.67 16.84 -19.21
N THR A 84 2.75 17.43 -20.40
CA THR A 84 4.02 17.75 -21.08
C THR A 84 4.77 18.92 -20.45
N ASN A 85 4.02 19.91 -19.96
CA ASN A 85 4.54 21.05 -19.20
C ASN A 85 3.93 20.98 -17.81
N GLY A 86 4.77 20.78 -16.80
CA GLY A 86 4.32 20.66 -15.41
C GLY A 86 3.38 21.79 -14.97
N LYS A 87 2.53 21.50 -14.00
CA LYS A 87 1.54 22.41 -13.43
C LYS A 87 1.81 22.60 -11.94
N THR A 88 2.04 23.84 -11.56
CA THR A 88 2.11 24.29 -10.18
C THR A 88 0.89 25.16 -9.86
N TYR A 89 0.42 25.06 -8.63
CA TYR A 89 -0.75 25.78 -8.15
C TYR A 89 -0.35 26.65 -6.95
N THR A 90 -0.91 27.86 -6.87
CA THR A 90 -0.69 28.82 -5.78
C THR A 90 -1.97 28.95 -4.97
N LYS A 91 -1.85 28.94 -3.64
CA LYS A 91 -2.98 29.11 -2.72
C LYS A 91 -3.69 30.44 -2.99
N GLY A 92 -5.03 30.43 -2.97
CA GLY A 92 -5.86 31.62 -3.23
C GLY A 92 -6.22 31.84 -4.70
N ASN A 93 -5.50 31.22 -5.65
CA ASN A 93 -5.78 31.39 -7.07
C ASN A 93 -6.85 30.42 -7.58
N ARG A 94 -7.65 30.90 -8.54
CA ARG A 94 -8.59 30.08 -9.31
C ARG A 94 -7.98 29.74 -10.65
N TYR A 95 -7.67 28.46 -10.83
CA TYR A 95 -7.17 27.92 -12.09
C TYR A 95 -8.31 27.39 -12.95
N THR A 96 -8.19 27.47 -14.27
CA THR A 96 -9.15 26.87 -15.21
C THR A 96 -8.47 25.94 -16.21
N ALA A 97 -9.11 24.81 -16.51
CA ALA A 97 -8.72 23.96 -17.63
C ALA A 97 -9.97 23.46 -18.35
N THR A 98 -9.95 23.50 -19.68
CA THR A 98 -10.98 22.86 -20.51
C THR A 98 -10.41 21.56 -21.05
N LEU A 99 -11.03 20.45 -20.68
CA LEU A 99 -10.70 19.12 -21.18
C LEU A 99 -11.76 18.71 -22.20
N LYS A 100 -11.38 18.78 -23.48
CA LYS A 100 -12.16 18.19 -24.57
C LYS A 100 -11.69 16.75 -24.74
N ILE A 101 -12.44 15.80 -24.20
CA ILE A 101 -12.05 14.38 -24.21
C ILE A 101 -12.93 13.67 -25.23
N PRO A 102 -12.38 13.21 -26.37
CA PRO A 102 -13.14 12.44 -27.35
C PRO A 102 -13.63 11.12 -26.76
N ASP A 103 -14.84 10.69 -27.12
CA ASP A 103 -15.49 9.46 -26.66
C ASP A 103 -14.60 8.23 -26.79
N GLU A 104 -13.92 8.09 -27.92
CA GLU A 104 -13.04 6.97 -28.26
C GLU A 104 -11.78 6.87 -27.39
N THR A 105 -11.47 7.92 -26.63
CA THR A 105 -10.31 7.94 -25.72
C THR A 105 -10.64 7.46 -24.31
N TRP A 106 -11.92 7.17 -24.04
CA TRP A 106 -12.34 6.53 -22.80
C TRP A 106 -12.22 5.02 -22.91
N HIS A 107 -11.72 4.40 -21.85
CA HIS A 107 -11.62 2.95 -21.72
C HIS A 107 -12.40 2.51 -20.49
N TYR A 108 -12.86 1.26 -20.45
CA TYR A 108 -13.39 0.72 -19.20
C TYR A 108 -12.31 0.76 -18.13
N ALA A 109 -12.63 1.34 -16.99
CA ALA A 109 -11.71 1.36 -15.87
C ALA A 109 -11.59 -0.06 -15.31
N GLN A 110 -10.37 -0.44 -14.98
CA GLN A 110 -10.09 -1.69 -14.30
C GLN A 110 -9.19 -1.39 -13.10
N ALA A 111 -9.44 -2.09 -12.00
CA ALA A 111 -8.42 -2.18 -10.96
C ALA A 111 -7.29 -3.03 -11.52
N GLN A 112 -6.05 -2.59 -11.38
CA GLN A 112 -4.89 -3.39 -11.73
C GLN A 112 -4.02 -3.61 -10.50
N PHE A 113 -3.43 -4.79 -10.41
CA PHE A 113 -2.42 -5.13 -9.42
C PHE A 113 -1.24 -5.78 -10.11
N ARG A 114 -0.08 -5.11 -10.08
CA ARG A 114 1.14 -5.61 -10.71
C ARG A 114 2.22 -5.94 -9.68
N TYR A 115 2.95 -7.00 -9.97
CA TYR A 115 4.13 -7.40 -9.23
C TYR A 115 5.11 -8.11 -10.14
N LYS A 116 6.38 -8.16 -9.73
CA LYS A 116 7.46 -8.79 -10.45
C LYS A 116 7.88 -10.07 -9.78
N ILE A 117 8.15 -11.07 -10.61
CA ILE A 117 8.75 -12.32 -10.20
C ILE A 117 10.01 -12.60 -11.01
N THR A 118 10.90 -13.43 -10.46
CA THR A 118 12.03 -14.00 -11.17
C THR A 118 11.97 -15.51 -11.06
N THR A 119 11.70 -16.18 -12.18
CA THR A 119 11.81 -17.64 -12.25
C THR A 119 13.28 -18.03 -12.40
N LYS A 120 13.66 -19.16 -11.80
CA LYS A 120 15.04 -19.67 -11.72
C LYS A 120 15.26 -20.91 -12.58
N GLU A 121 14.18 -21.59 -12.95
CA GLU A 121 14.21 -22.84 -13.70
C GLU A 121 13.42 -22.72 -15.00
N THR A 122 13.75 -23.57 -15.97
CA THR A 122 12.93 -23.76 -17.17
C THR A 122 11.69 -24.58 -16.81
N TYR A 123 10.54 -24.22 -17.38
CA TYR A 123 9.25 -24.87 -17.08
C TYR A 123 8.87 -24.77 -15.59
N GLN A 124 9.17 -23.63 -14.96
CA GLN A 124 8.83 -23.40 -13.56
C GLN A 124 7.36 -22.99 -13.44
N GLU A 125 6.59 -23.73 -12.63
CA GLU A 125 5.23 -23.33 -12.25
C GLU A 125 5.28 -22.17 -11.23
N TYR A 126 4.37 -21.22 -11.40
CA TYR A 126 4.11 -20.14 -10.46
C TYR A 126 2.62 -20.11 -10.09
N ASN A 127 2.34 -19.99 -8.81
CA ASN A 127 0.99 -20.05 -8.25
C ASN A 127 0.61 -18.72 -7.60
N ILE A 128 -0.59 -18.23 -7.93
CA ILE A 128 -1.20 -17.09 -7.25
C ILE A 128 -2.07 -17.63 -6.12
N LEU A 129 -1.75 -17.23 -4.89
CA LEU A 129 -2.41 -17.74 -3.69
C LEU A 129 -3.42 -16.74 -3.13
N GLN A 130 -4.56 -17.24 -2.66
CA GLN A 130 -5.46 -16.53 -1.76
C GLN A 130 -5.21 -16.90 -0.30
N ARG A 131 -5.56 -16.00 0.62
CA ARG A 131 -5.43 -16.20 2.07
C ARG A 131 -6.20 -17.43 2.53
N ASP A 132 -7.50 -17.44 2.24
CA ASP A 132 -8.45 -18.42 2.71
C ASP A 132 -9.09 -19.12 1.51
N ALA A 133 -9.27 -20.43 1.63
CA ALA A 133 -10.05 -21.22 0.69
C ALA A 133 -11.14 -21.99 1.46
N SER A 134 -12.38 -22.07 0.98
CA SER A 134 -12.85 -21.49 -0.28
C SER A 134 -13.20 -20.00 -0.19
N SER A 135 -13.26 -19.32 -1.34
CA SER A 135 -13.82 -17.97 -1.48
C SER A 135 -14.60 -17.82 -2.80
N ILE A 136 -15.12 -16.62 -3.08
CA ILE A 136 -15.84 -16.31 -4.33
C ILE A 136 -15.13 -15.13 -5.00
N SER A 137 -14.91 -15.22 -6.31
CA SER A 137 -14.38 -14.09 -7.09
C SER A 137 -15.39 -12.93 -7.12
N PRO A 138 -15.04 -11.74 -6.62
CA PRO A 138 -15.99 -10.61 -6.52
C PRO A 138 -16.25 -9.92 -7.88
N ALA A 139 -15.42 -10.21 -8.88
CA ALA A 139 -15.35 -9.54 -10.17
C ALA A 139 -14.85 -10.52 -11.24
N ASN A 140 -14.99 -10.16 -12.51
CA ASN A 140 -14.26 -10.85 -13.57
C ASN A 140 -12.79 -10.41 -13.48
N LEU A 141 -11.91 -11.39 -13.35
CA LEU A 141 -10.47 -11.16 -13.28
C LEU A 141 -9.80 -11.63 -14.56
N THR A 142 -8.80 -10.89 -15.00
CA THR A 142 -7.90 -11.29 -16.08
C THR A 142 -6.48 -11.22 -15.57
N ILE A 143 -5.74 -12.32 -15.66
CA ILE A 143 -4.36 -12.45 -15.21
C ILE A 143 -3.48 -12.52 -16.46
N ASP A 144 -2.71 -11.47 -16.68
CA ASP A 144 -1.65 -11.41 -17.68
C ASP A 144 -0.33 -11.85 -17.02
N TRP A 145 0.24 -12.94 -17.51
CA TRP A 145 1.45 -13.56 -16.97
C TRP A 145 2.75 -12.84 -17.37
N GLY A 146 2.68 -11.86 -18.28
CA GLY A 146 3.79 -11.00 -18.66
C GLY A 146 4.82 -11.66 -19.58
N ASP A 147 4.49 -12.81 -20.18
CA ASP A 147 5.34 -13.54 -21.13
C ASP A 147 4.77 -13.61 -22.55
N GLY A 148 3.58 -13.06 -22.77
CA GLY A 148 2.88 -13.01 -24.05
C GLY A 148 2.03 -14.25 -24.35
N THR A 149 1.89 -15.19 -23.40
CA THR A 149 0.91 -16.27 -23.53
C THR A 149 -0.51 -15.78 -23.28
N GLU A 150 -1.48 -16.67 -23.50
CA GLU A 150 -2.88 -16.37 -23.20
C GLU A 150 -3.09 -16.04 -21.72
N ASN A 151 -3.98 -15.08 -21.46
CA ASN A 151 -4.33 -14.66 -20.11
C ASN A 151 -5.22 -15.71 -19.44
N THR A 152 -5.11 -15.84 -18.12
CA THR A 152 -6.08 -16.62 -17.33
C THR A 152 -7.25 -15.75 -16.92
N THR A 153 -8.48 -16.22 -17.12
CA THR A 153 -9.69 -15.50 -16.68
C THR A 153 -10.38 -16.23 -15.53
N ILE A 154 -10.84 -15.47 -14.53
CA ILE A 154 -11.68 -15.98 -13.45
C ILE A 154 -13.00 -15.22 -13.51
N ALA A 155 -14.12 -15.93 -13.66
CA ALA A 155 -15.42 -15.28 -13.78
C ALA A 155 -15.86 -14.68 -12.45
N LYS A 156 -16.63 -13.59 -12.51
CA LYS A 156 -17.36 -13.09 -11.34
C LYS A 156 -18.25 -14.21 -10.78
N ASP A 157 -18.35 -14.27 -9.45
CA ASP A 157 -19.15 -15.24 -8.70
C ASP A 157 -18.64 -16.70 -8.83
N GLN A 158 -17.48 -16.91 -9.47
CA GLN A 158 -16.82 -18.22 -9.50
C GLN A 158 -16.35 -18.62 -8.10
N GLU A 159 -16.65 -19.85 -7.70
CA GLU A 159 -16.15 -20.45 -6.47
C GLU A 159 -14.67 -20.82 -6.62
N LEU A 160 -13.85 -20.32 -5.69
CA LEU A 160 -12.41 -20.56 -5.61
C LEU A 160 -12.14 -21.52 -4.45
N THR A 161 -12.19 -22.82 -4.73
CA THR A 161 -12.15 -23.87 -3.70
C THR A 161 -10.75 -24.18 -3.16
N GLN A 162 -9.71 -23.74 -3.84
CA GLN A 162 -8.30 -24.00 -3.49
C GLN A 162 -7.58 -22.71 -3.11
N LYS A 163 -6.49 -22.81 -2.32
CA LYS A 163 -5.64 -21.64 -2.06
C LYS A 163 -5.01 -21.10 -3.35
N THR A 164 -4.63 -21.96 -4.28
CA THR A 164 -4.19 -21.53 -5.60
C THR A 164 -5.40 -21.10 -6.41
N ILE A 165 -5.49 -19.81 -6.75
CA ILE A 165 -6.58 -19.29 -7.58
C ILE A 165 -6.25 -19.37 -9.07
N ALA A 166 -4.96 -19.39 -9.42
CA ALA A 166 -4.45 -19.52 -10.77
C ALA A 166 -3.00 -20.00 -10.74
N SER A 167 -2.59 -20.72 -11.77
CA SER A 167 -1.21 -21.19 -11.97
C SER A 167 -0.77 -20.96 -13.41
N HIS A 168 0.54 -20.84 -13.61
CA HIS A 168 1.16 -20.73 -14.94
C HIS A 168 2.56 -21.30 -14.96
N THR A 169 2.94 -21.90 -16.08
CA THR A 169 4.26 -22.52 -16.25
C THR A 169 5.10 -21.67 -17.19
N TYR A 170 6.13 -21.04 -16.63
CA TYR A 170 7.08 -20.24 -17.39
C TYR A 170 8.14 -21.10 -18.06
N VAL A 171 8.23 -21.03 -19.38
CA VAL A 171 9.20 -21.82 -20.17
C VAL A 171 10.65 -21.43 -19.88
N SER A 172 10.91 -20.15 -19.60
CA SER A 172 12.28 -19.62 -19.41
C SER A 172 12.48 -19.01 -18.02
N ALA A 173 13.69 -19.17 -17.49
CA ALA A 173 14.12 -18.49 -16.27
C ALA A 173 14.44 -17.02 -16.57
N ARG A 174 13.56 -16.10 -16.16
CA ARG A 174 13.78 -14.65 -16.30
C ARG A 174 12.83 -13.86 -15.40
N ASN A 175 12.89 -12.54 -15.53
CA ASN A 175 11.97 -11.62 -14.86
C ASN A 175 10.67 -11.51 -15.64
N TYR A 176 9.55 -11.60 -14.93
CA TYR A 176 8.20 -11.39 -15.46
C TYR A 176 7.48 -10.33 -14.63
N THR A 177 6.53 -9.64 -15.26
CA THR A 177 5.59 -8.75 -14.57
C THR A 177 4.20 -9.32 -14.74
N ILE A 178 3.64 -9.84 -13.65
CA ILE A 178 2.26 -10.34 -13.64
C ILE A 178 1.34 -9.16 -13.38
N THR A 179 0.22 -9.10 -14.11
CA THR A 179 -0.83 -8.10 -13.92
C THR A 179 -2.16 -8.79 -13.70
N ILE A 180 -2.81 -8.52 -12.57
CA ILE A 180 -4.19 -8.94 -12.30
C ILE A 180 -5.09 -7.74 -12.56
N TYR A 181 -5.96 -7.84 -13.56
CA TYR A 181 -7.03 -6.89 -13.85
C TYR A 181 -8.32 -7.35 -13.19
N SER A 182 -9.08 -6.41 -12.64
CA SER A 182 -10.45 -6.61 -12.13
C SER A 182 -11.40 -5.65 -12.83
N ASP A 183 -12.52 -6.17 -13.31
CA ASP A 183 -13.63 -5.38 -13.88
C ASP A 183 -14.52 -4.71 -12.83
N GLN A 184 -14.15 -4.78 -11.54
CA GLN A 184 -14.72 -3.94 -10.48
C GLN A 184 -13.77 -2.76 -10.19
N PRO A 185 -13.97 -1.59 -10.82
CA PRO A 185 -13.05 -0.47 -10.70
C PRO A 185 -13.33 0.48 -9.53
N ASP A 186 -14.47 0.37 -8.84
CA ASP A 186 -14.71 1.19 -7.66
C ASP A 186 -13.95 0.60 -6.46
N PRO A 187 -12.93 1.28 -5.92
CA PRO A 187 -12.18 0.79 -4.76
C PRO A 187 -13.02 0.75 -3.47
N ALA A 188 -14.24 1.28 -3.47
CA ALA A 188 -15.17 1.11 -2.36
C ALA A 188 -15.76 -0.31 -2.27
N ASN A 189 -15.77 -1.05 -3.39
CA ASN A 189 -16.25 -2.43 -3.45
C ASN A 189 -15.05 -3.39 -3.46
N LYS A 190 -15.24 -4.63 -3.01
CA LYS A 190 -14.23 -5.68 -3.16
C LYS A 190 -13.91 -5.92 -4.64
N GLN A 191 -12.63 -5.79 -5.01
CA GLN A 191 -12.17 -5.84 -6.40
C GLN A 191 -11.52 -7.20 -6.73
N ILE A 192 -10.82 -7.80 -5.77
CA ILE A 192 -10.18 -9.11 -5.93
C ILE A 192 -10.31 -9.94 -4.63
N PRO A 193 -10.18 -11.27 -4.68
CA PRO A 193 -9.96 -12.09 -3.49
C PRO A 193 -8.70 -11.65 -2.75
N GLN A 194 -8.58 -11.96 -1.46
CA GLN A 194 -7.39 -11.58 -0.70
C GLN A 194 -6.18 -12.42 -1.13
N ILE A 195 -5.32 -11.83 -1.98
CA ILE A 195 -4.08 -12.45 -2.45
C ILE A 195 -3.03 -12.44 -1.32
N MET A 196 -2.23 -13.50 -1.23
CA MET A 196 -1.02 -13.55 -0.39
C MET A 196 0.20 -14.05 -1.17
N PHE A 197 1.39 -13.71 -0.65
CA PHE A 197 2.68 -14.15 -1.19
C PHE A 197 3.42 -15.06 -0.22
N ALA A 198 2.75 -15.55 0.80
CA ALA A 198 3.23 -16.64 1.63
C ALA A 198 2.05 -17.54 1.97
N ASP A 199 2.33 -18.82 2.19
CA ASP A 199 1.35 -19.70 2.82
C ASP A 199 1.64 -19.75 4.34
N PRO A 200 0.72 -19.22 5.18
CA PRO A 200 0.89 -19.15 6.61
C PRO A 200 0.77 -20.52 7.30
N MET A 201 0.33 -21.56 6.59
CA MET A 201 0.26 -22.92 7.11
C MET A 201 1.55 -23.72 6.89
N THR A 202 2.36 -23.33 5.91
CA THR A 202 3.58 -24.06 5.56
C THR A 202 4.85 -23.31 5.95
N ASP A 203 4.74 -22.10 6.51
CA ASP A 203 5.87 -21.20 6.76
C ASP A 203 6.77 -21.06 5.52
N THR A 204 6.16 -20.95 4.33
CA THR A 204 6.91 -20.72 3.08
C THR A 204 6.43 -19.45 2.39
N GLY A 205 7.37 -18.54 2.16
CA GLY A 205 7.16 -17.35 1.33
C GLY A 205 7.41 -17.61 -0.15
N ASP A 206 6.88 -16.73 -0.99
CA ASP A 206 7.13 -16.73 -2.42
C ASP A 206 8.61 -16.43 -2.70
N GLN A 207 9.33 -17.45 -3.19
CA GLN A 207 10.74 -17.36 -3.50
C GLN A 207 11.02 -16.73 -4.88
N CYS A 208 10.00 -16.52 -5.69
CA CYS A 208 10.09 -15.87 -6.99
C CYS A 208 9.75 -14.38 -6.90
N LEU A 209 8.96 -13.94 -5.92
CA LEU A 209 8.58 -12.54 -5.75
C LEU A 209 9.80 -11.63 -5.55
N THR A 210 9.91 -10.60 -6.40
CA THR A 210 11.00 -9.62 -6.32
C THR A 210 10.54 -8.20 -6.04
N SER A 211 9.34 -7.79 -6.44
CA SER A 211 8.79 -6.45 -6.16
C SER A 211 7.28 -6.41 -6.27
N ILE A 212 6.62 -5.65 -5.39
CA ILE A 212 5.24 -5.21 -5.61
C ILE A 212 5.28 -3.83 -6.28
N LEU A 213 4.47 -3.62 -7.32
CA LEU A 213 4.48 -2.38 -8.11
C LEU A 213 3.31 -1.46 -7.81
N ASP A 214 2.14 -2.02 -7.49
CA ASP A 214 0.92 -1.26 -7.21
C ASP A 214 0.38 -1.57 -5.80
N PRO A 215 -0.31 -0.62 -5.15
CA PRO A 215 -1.08 -0.93 -3.95
C PRO A 215 -2.05 -2.10 -4.19
N PHE A 216 -2.31 -2.88 -3.16
CA PHE A 216 -3.34 -3.90 -3.24
C PHE A 216 -4.68 -3.23 -3.56
N PRO A 217 -5.47 -3.74 -4.53
CA PRO A 217 -6.86 -3.36 -4.69
C PRO A 217 -7.65 -3.61 -3.40
N ASN A 218 -8.89 -3.13 -3.33
CA ASN A 218 -9.74 -3.47 -2.20
C ASN A 218 -10.01 -4.99 -2.20
N MET A 219 -9.56 -5.67 -1.15
CA MET A 219 -9.75 -7.11 -0.96
C MET A 219 -10.70 -7.39 0.22
N GLU A 220 -11.25 -6.35 0.84
CA GLU A 220 -11.95 -6.39 2.13
C GLU A 220 -11.12 -7.07 3.23
N ALA A 221 -9.79 -7.06 3.11
CA ALA A 221 -8.89 -7.73 4.03
C ALA A 221 -8.86 -7.03 5.40
N THR A 222 -9.12 -7.78 6.47
CA THR A 222 -8.99 -7.33 7.87
C THR A 222 -7.66 -7.76 8.52
N ASP A 223 -6.97 -8.71 7.91
CA ASP A 223 -5.78 -9.34 8.46
C ASP A 223 -4.75 -9.58 7.35
N PHE A 224 -3.54 -9.07 7.51
CA PHE A 224 -2.38 -9.24 6.62
C PHE A 224 -1.25 -10.04 7.28
N THR A 225 -1.59 -10.86 8.28
CA THR A 225 -0.64 -11.75 8.95
C THR A 225 0.11 -12.57 7.91
N ALA A 226 1.44 -12.55 8.00
CA ALA A 226 2.34 -13.28 7.13
C ALA A 226 2.22 -12.99 5.62
N CYS A 227 1.58 -11.90 5.18
CA CYS A 227 1.30 -11.65 3.75
C CYS A 227 2.51 -11.80 2.81
N PHE A 228 3.70 -11.36 3.27
CA PHE A 228 4.99 -11.50 2.59
C PHE A 228 6.02 -12.26 3.43
N CYS A 229 5.59 -13.02 4.44
CA CYS A 229 6.49 -13.81 5.29
C CYS A 229 7.44 -14.63 4.42
N LEU A 230 8.74 -14.60 4.71
CA LEU A 230 9.76 -15.39 4.00
C LEU A 230 9.84 -15.14 2.48
N CYS A 231 9.30 -14.03 1.96
CA CYS A 231 9.55 -13.56 0.60
C CYS A 231 10.99 -13.04 0.51
N THR A 232 11.96 -13.95 0.49
CA THR A 232 13.38 -13.63 0.72
C THR A 232 13.96 -12.73 -0.36
N ASN A 233 13.44 -12.80 -1.60
CA ASN A 233 13.89 -12.02 -2.75
C ASN A 233 13.11 -10.70 -2.95
N LEU A 234 12.15 -10.38 -2.07
CA LEU A 234 11.37 -9.15 -2.16
C LEU A 234 12.26 -7.94 -1.85
N THR A 235 12.50 -7.08 -2.85
CA THR A 235 13.39 -5.91 -2.74
C THR A 235 12.66 -4.62 -2.43
N SER A 236 11.40 -4.50 -2.84
CA SER A 236 10.60 -3.28 -2.71
C SER A 236 9.09 -3.52 -2.74
N VAL A 237 8.37 -2.62 -2.08
CA VAL A 237 6.91 -2.49 -2.13
C VAL A 237 6.54 -1.03 -2.36
N PRO A 238 5.37 -0.72 -2.94
CA PRO A 238 4.98 0.65 -3.22
C PRO A 238 4.56 1.39 -1.94
N ALA A 239 4.61 2.72 -2.00
CA ALA A 239 3.96 3.56 -1.00
C ALA A 239 2.47 3.22 -0.91
N GLU A 240 1.91 3.38 0.30
CA GLU A 240 0.47 3.20 0.54
C GLU A 240 -0.07 1.82 0.12
N LEU A 241 0.75 0.75 0.15
CA LEU A 241 0.41 -0.61 -0.31
C LEU A 241 -0.98 -1.08 0.16
N PHE A 242 -1.35 -0.78 1.41
CA PHE A 242 -2.58 -1.26 2.05
C PHE A 242 -3.74 -0.24 2.04
N ARG A 243 -3.64 0.84 1.26
CA ARG A 243 -4.60 1.97 1.31
C ARG A 243 -6.05 1.63 1.04
N TYR A 244 -6.30 0.66 0.17
CA TYR A 244 -7.65 0.23 -0.19
C TYR A 244 -8.19 -0.88 0.73
N ASN A 245 -7.49 -1.18 1.82
CA ASN A 245 -7.93 -2.10 2.87
C ASN A 245 -7.91 -1.40 4.25
N PRO A 246 -8.64 -0.27 4.43
CA PRO A 246 -8.61 0.54 5.65
C PRO A 246 -9.11 -0.18 6.92
N GLN A 247 -9.84 -1.29 6.75
CA GLN A 247 -10.32 -2.17 7.81
C GLN A 247 -9.25 -3.13 8.36
N ALA A 248 -8.06 -3.16 7.79
CA ALA A 248 -6.98 -4.02 8.27
C ALA A 248 -6.56 -3.68 9.71
N THR A 249 -6.67 -4.67 10.60
CA THR A 249 -6.31 -4.55 12.01
C THR A 249 -5.00 -5.25 12.36
N ASN A 250 -4.55 -6.24 11.57
CA ASN A 250 -3.45 -7.13 11.94
C ASN A 250 -2.38 -7.19 10.84
N PHE A 251 -1.14 -6.83 11.18
CA PHE A 251 0.04 -6.89 10.31
C PHE A 251 1.16 -7.75 10.92
N ASN A 252 0.80 -8.73 11.74
CA ASN A 252 1.79 -9.61 12.35
C ASN A 252 2.62 -10.32 11.28
N THR A 253 3.93 -10.43 11.48
CA THR A 253 4.85 -11.15 10.60
C THR A 253 4.76 -10.77 9.11
N CYS A 254 4.18 -9.62 8.77
CA CYS A 254 3.78 -9.31 7.39
C CYS A 254 4.98 -9.34 6.42
N PHE A 255 6.13 -8.83 6.84
CA PHE A 255 7.40 -8.81 6.10
C PHE A 255 8.53 -9.53 6.85
N ILE A 256 8.21 -10.46 7.77
CA ILE A 256 9.25 -11.20 8.50
C ILE A 256 10.15 -11.92 7.48
N LEU A 257 11.47 -11.83 7.68
CA LEU A 257 12.48 -12.49 6.83
C LEU A 257 12.43 -12.08 5.34
N CYS A 258 11.89 -10.91 5.00
CA CYS A 258 12.11 -10.27 3.70
C CYS A 258 13.55 -9.75 3.59
N ARG A 259 14.52 -10.66 3.46
CA ARG A 259 15.96 -10.39 3.60
C ARG A 259 16.53 -9.41 2.57
N GLU A 260 15.92 -9.33 1.39
CA GLU A 260 16.31 -8.38 0.33
C GLU A 260 15.62 -7.01 0.40
N LEU A 261 14.66 -6.82 1.32
CA LEU A 261 13.95 -5.55 1.45
C LEU A 261 14.91 -4.49 2.02
N THR A 262 15.17 -3.42 1.26
CA THR A 262 16.19 -2.42 1.62
C THR A 262 15.65 -1.17 2.31
N SER A 263 14.37 -0.85 2.08
CA SER A 263 13.69 0.33 2.61
C SER A 263 12.20 0.07 2.77
N VAL A 264 11.58 0.76 3.73
CA VAL A 264 10.13 0.84 3.87
C VAL A 264 9.64 2.13 3.19
N PRO A 265 8.65 2.09 2.29
CA PRO A 265 8.16 3.31 1.64
C PRO A 265 7.36 4.17 2.61
N ALA A 266 7.38 5.49 2.39
CA ALA A 266 6.50 6.41 3.10
C ALA A 266 5.02 6.03 2.86
N GLY A 267 4.18 6.25 3.86
CA GLY A 267 2.75 6.01 3.71
C GLY A 267 2.31 4.55 3.85
N LEU A 268 3.22 3.58 4.05
CA LEU A 268 2.92 2.14 3.97
C LEU A 268 1.67 1.74 4.77
N PHE A 269 1.53 2.21 6.02
CA PHE A 269 0.41 1.91 6.92
C PHE A 269 -0.51 3.11 7.20
N SER A 270 -0.38 4.22 6.47
CA SER A 270 -1.02 5.49 6.83
C SER A 270 -2.55 5.49 6.73
N PHE A 271 -3.13 4.55 5.98
CA PHE A 271 -4.57 4.39 5.81
C PHE A 271 -5.17 3.29 6.70
N ASN A 272 -4.34 2.54 7.44
CA ASN A 272 -4.78 1.44 8.29
C ASN A 272 -4.87 1.92 9.75
N THR A 273 -5.69 2.94 9.98
CA THR A 273 -5.85 3.59 11.29
C THR A 273 -6.40 2.65 12.37
N GLN A 274 -7.04 1.56 11.95
CA GLN A 274 -7.57 0.50 12.80
C GLN A 274 -6.54 -0.59 13.15
N ALA A 275 -5.31 -0.51 12.64
CA ALA A 275 -4.25 -1.46 12.95
C ALA A 275 -3.97 -1.51 14.46
N THR A 276 -4.05 -2.69 15.06
CA THR A 276 -3.82 -2.94 16.48
C THR A 276 -2.47 -3.61 16.77
N THR A 277 -1.89 -4.29 15.77
CA THR A 277 -0.68 -5.09 15.97
C THR A 277 0.23 -5.13 14.74
N PHE A 278 1.53 -5.00 15.01
CA PHE A 278 2.65 -5.10 14.08
C PHE A 278 3.73 -6.07 14.63
N LYS A 279 3.30 -7.08 15.40
CA LYS A 279 4.23 -8.05 16.00
C LYS A 279 5.08 -8.68 14.90
N GLU A 280 6.40 -8.62 15.04
CA GLU A 280 7.36 -9.24 14.11
C GLU A 280 7.23 -8.75 12.66
N CYS A 281 6.57 -7.62 12.41
CA CYS A 281 6.20 -7.17 11.07
C CYS A 281 7.40 -7.08 10.12
N PHE A 282 8.56 -6.59 10.59
CA PHE A 282 9.80 -6.49 9.81
C PHE A 282 10.95 -7.29 10.42
N ALA A 283 10.67 -8.24 11.31
CA ALA A 283 11.73 -8.97 12.01
C ALA A 283 12.66 -9.67 11.02
N ILE A 284 13.97 -9.59 11.28
CA ILE A 284 15.03 -10.27 10.52
C ILE A 284 15.03 -9.86 9.02
N CYS A 285 14.69 -8.60 8.73
CA CYS A 285 14.96 -8.00 7.41
C CYS A 285 16.42 -7.53 7.34
N ASP A 286 17.34 -8.45 7.00
CA ASP A 286 18.79 -8.24 7.11
C ASP A 286 19.35 -7.05 6.31
N LYS A 287 18.75 -6.74 5.15
CA LYS A 287 19.15 -5.59 4.31
C LYS A 287 18.33 -4.33 4.53
N LEU A 288 17.32 -4.35 5.40
CA LEU A 288 16.51 -3.18 5.69
C LEU A 288 17.39 -2.13 6.36
N SER A 289 17.60 -1.01 5.66
CA SER A 289 18.58 0.01 6.05
C SER A 289 17.95 1.37 6.36
N SER A 290 16.72 1.61 5.87
CA SER A 290 16.04 2.90 6.02
C SER A 290 14.54 2.73 6.27
N LEU A 291 14.01 3.64 7.11
CA LEU A 291 12.59 3.80 7.40
C LEU A 291 12.13 5.21 7.00
N PRO A 292 10.84 5.40 6.67
CA PRO A 292 10.28 6.73 6.50
C PRO A 292 10.03 7.38 7.87
N SER A 293 9.98 8.70 7.90
CA SER A 293 9.45 9.43 9.06
C SER A 293 7.96 9.12 9.25
N GLY A 294 7.51 9.01 10.49
CA GLY A 294 6.11 8.83 10.84
C GLY A 294 5.50 7.51 10.39
N LEU A 295 6.29 6.44 10.27
CA LEU A 295 5.82 5.12 9.80
C LEU A 295 4.55 4.65 10.53
N PHE A 296 4.45 4.91 11.84
CA PHE A 296 3.30 4.54 12.68
C PHE A 296 2.46 5.73 13.15
N LEU A 297 2.59 6.90 12.51
CA LEU A 297 1.92 8.14 12.91
C LEU A 297 0.39 8.00 12.97
N PHE A 298 -0.20 7.25 12.05
CA PHE A 298 -1.65 7.13 11.89
C PHE A 298 -2.25 5.86 12.52
N ASN A 299 -1.43 4.93 13.01
CA ASN A 299 -1.88 3.66 13.60
C ASN A 299 -2.18 3.83 15.09
N THR A 300 -3.10 4.74 15.42
CA THR A 300 -3.36 5.19 16.80
C THR A 300 -3.94 4.09 17.69
N GLN A 301 -4.46 3.00 17.11
CA GLN A 301 -4.99 1.85 17.84
C GLN A 301 -3.95 0.77 18.11
N ALA A 302 -2.72 0.94 17.62
CA ALA A 302 -1.68 -0.07 17.74
C ALA A 302 -1.17 -0.19 19.18
N THR A 303 -1.19 -1.41 19.72
CA THR A 303 -0.72 -1.72 21.08
C THR A 303 0.42 -2.73 21.08
N ASN A 304 0.59 -3.50 20.00
CA ASN A 304 1.59 -4.56 19.96
C ASN A 304 2.63 -4.36 18.85
N PHE A 305 3.87 -4.07 19.27
CA PHE A 305 5.06 -3.93 18.44
C PHE A 305 6.13 -4.95 18.81
N GLN A 306 5.76 -6.04 19.50
CA GLN A 306 6.71 -7.05 19.92
C GLN A 306 7.56 -7.53 18.74
N ASN A 307 8.88 -7.53 18.91
CA ASN A 307 9.86 -7.95 17.90
C ASN A 307 9.76 -7.20 16.54
N CYS A 308 9.03 -6.08 16.42
CA CYS A 308 8.68 -5.49 15.11
C CYS A 308 9.87 -5.30 14.17
N PHE A 309 11.02 -4.85 14.69
CA PHE A 309 12.28 -4.69 13.95
C PHE A 309 13.41 -5.55 14.55
N SER A 310 13.08 -6.57 15.33
CA SER A 310 14.08 -7.46 15.94
C SER A 310 14.97 -8.07 14.87
N GLY A 311 16.29 -7.98 15.05
CA GLY A 311 17.25 -8.54 14.10
C GLY A 311 17.40 -7.76 12.78
N CYS A 312 16.84 -6.55 12.65
CA CYS A 312 17.16 -5.67 11.52
C CYS A 312 18.58 -5.08 11.66
N ILE A 313 19.60 -5.90 11.45
CA ILE A 313 21.00 -5.57 11.77
C ILE A 313 21.57 -4.40 10.96
N LYS A 314 21.07 -4.12 9.75
CA LYS A 314 21.53 -2.97 8.94
C LYS A 314 20.68 -1.72 9.10
N LEU A 315 19.63 -1.78 9.90
CA LEU A 315 18.66 -0.70 9.98
C LEU A 315 19.22 0.51 10.71
N LYS A 316 19.29 1.65 10.01
CA LYS A 316 19.50 2.94 10.64
C LYS A 316 18.20 3.41 11.26
N LEU A 317 18.01 3.08 12.54
CA LEU A 317 16.81 3.46 13.29
C LEU A 317 16.60 4.98 13.29
N ARG A 318 15.34 5.42 13.29
CA ARG A 318 14.98 6.83 13.33
C ARG A 318 14.21 7.17 14.61
N ALA A 319 14.42 8.38 15.12
CA ALA A 319 13.73 8.87 16.30
C ALA A 319 12.25 9.19 16.05
N ASP A 320 11.89 9.46 14.80
CA ASP A 320 10.60 9.99 14.35
C ASP A 320 9.70 8.94 13.69
N ILE A 321 9.89 7.65 13.98
CA ILE A 321 8.97 6.59 13.48
C ILE A 321 7.59 6.66 14.17
N PHE A 322 7.55 7.22 15.37
CA PHE A 322 6.37 7.59 16.15
C PHE A 322 6.32 9.12 16.30
N PRO A 323 5.20 9.71 16.73
CA PRO A 323 5.13 11.15 17.03
C PRO A 323 6.18 11.60 18.05
N ASP A 324 6.56 12.88 18.02
CA ASP A 324 7.46 13.42 19.05
C ASP A 324 6.73 13.48 20.41
N PRO A 325 7.19 12.79 21.47
CA PRO A 325 6.57 12.83 22.79
C PRO A 325 6.58 14.24 23.41
N ALA A 326 7.43 15.17 22.97
CA ALA A 326 7.38 16.56 23.45
C ALA A 326 6.14 17.31 22.95
N THR A 327 5.60 16.92 21.79
CA THR A 327 4.43 17.53 21.15
C THR A 327 3.16 16.69 21.36
N PHE A 328 3.31 15.36 21.39
CA PHE A 328 2.23 14.39 21.52
C PHE A 328 2.51 13.39 22.65
N PRO A 329 2.63 13.85 23.92
CA PRO A 329 2.99 12.98 25.04
C PRO A 329 1.96 11.87 25.29
N ASP A 330 0.70 12.09 24.90
CA ASP A 330 -0.41 11.19 25.21
C ASP A 330 -0.70 10.13 24.13
N PHE A 331 0.16 10.00 23.11
CA PHE A 331 -0.07 9.09 21.98
C PHE A 331 -0.35 7.63 22.42
N PHE A 332 0.38 7.14 23.42
CA PHE A 332 0.21 5.80 23.98
C PHE A 332 -0.57 5.77 25.31
N THR A 333 -1.14 6.89 25.76
CA THR A 333 -1.80 6.97 27.07
C THR A 333 -3.00 6.04 27.17
N GLY A 334 -3.07 5.34 28.31
CA GLY A 334 -4.16 4.42 28.65
C GLY A 334 -4.10 3.07 27.93
N LYS A 335 -3.09 2.82 27.09
CA LYS A 335 -2.95 1.58 26.30
C LYS A 335 -2.02 0.59 26.98
N ASN A 336 -2.37 -0.69 26.88
CA ASN A 336 -1.47 -1.77 27.28
C ASN A 336 -0.47 -2.04 26.15
N MET A 337 0.72 -1.45 26.24
CA MET A 337 1.71 -1.49 25.17
C MET A 337 2.62 -2.71 25.28
N ASN A 338 2.90 -3.38 24.16
CA ASN A 338 3.91 -4.42 24.07
C ASN A 338 5.02 -4.00 23.10
N PHE A 339 6.15 -3.59 23.67
CA PHE A 339 7.38 -3.23 22.96
C PHE A 339 8.49 -4.27 23.16
N LYS A 340 8.17 -5.46 23.69
CA LYS A 340 9.14 -6.51 23.96
C LYS A 340 10.01 -6.76 22.72
N ASN A 341 11.34 -6.68 22.85
CA ASN A 341 12.29 -6.92 21.76
C ASN A 341 12.08 -6.07 20.49
N CYS A 342 11.30 -4.98 20.53
CA CYS A 342 10.89 -4.25 19.32
C CYS A 342 12.08 -3.84 18.44
N PHE A 343 13.19 -3.42 19.05
CA PHE A 343 14.44 -3.02 18.39
C PHE A 343 15.64 -3.86 18.83
N ASN A 344 15.42 -5.10 19.26
CA ASN A 344 16.49 -6.01 19.66
C ASN A 344 17.49 -6.21 18.50
N ASN A 345 18.79 -6.02 18.78
CA ASN A 345 19.90 -6.12 17.82
C ASN A 345 19.79 -5.23 16.56
N VAL A 346 18.96 -4.18 16.59
CA VAL A 346 18.81 -3.25 15.47
C VAL A 346 20.11 -2.50 15.21
N GLY A 347 20.51 -2.41 13.93
CA GLY A 347 21.61 -1.55 13.49
C GLY A 347 23.01 -2.05 13.85
N GLN A 348 23.16 -3.26 14.41
CA GLN A 348 24.45 -3.90 14.74
C GLN A 348 25.50 -3.84 13.61
N SER A 349 25.05 -3.88 12.36
CA SER A 349 25.86 -3.80 11.14
C SER A 349 25.49 -2.60 10.26
N ALA A 350 24.80 -1.59 10.79
CA ALA A 350 24.51 -0.35 10.07
C ALA A 350 25.80 0.46 9.88
N ALA A 351 25.98 1.05 8.68
CA ALA A 351 27.17 1.84 8.36
C ALA A 351 27.34 3.07 9.27
N THR A 352 26.22 3.65 9.73
CA THR A 352 26.21 4.70 10.76
C THR A 352 25.08 4.39 11.74
N PRO A 353 25.28 4.61 13.06
CA PRO A 353 24.23 4.38 14.04
C PRO A 353 22.99 5.25 13.78
N GLY A 354 21.83 4.68 14.09
CA GLY A 354 20.55 5.39 14.07
C GLY A 354 20.31 6.23 15.31
N THR A 355 19.09 6.71 15.49
CA THR A 355 18.62 7.30 16.76
C THR A 355 17.37 6.54 17.19
N ALA A 356 17.34 6.04 18.43
CA ALA A 356 16.17 5.37 18.97
C ALA A 356 15.02 6.36 19.22
N PRO A 357 13.76 5.97 18.95
CA PRO A 357 12.59 6.72 19.38
C PRO A 357 12.54 6.76 20.92
N LYS A 358 12.23 7.93 21.48
CA LYS A 358 12.24 8.16 22.94
C LYS A 358 10.97 7.62 23.62
N LEU A 359 10.72 6.32 23.49
CA LEU A 359 9.49 5.67 23.94
C LEU A 359 9.21 5.87 25.45
N TRP A 360 10.26 6.00 26.25
CA TRP A 360 10.16 6.22 27.70
C TRP A 360 9.67 7.62 28.11
N LEU A 361 9.52 8.55 27.17
CA LEU A 361 9.02 9.91 27.44
C LEU A 361 7.51 10.08 27.22
N PHE A 362 6.82 9.08 26.68
CA PHE A 362 5.37 9.13 26.53
C PHE A 362 4.66 8.85 27.86
N ASN A 363 3.49 9.45 28.02
CA ASN A 363 2.62 9.22 29.16
C ASN A 363 1.98 7.83 29.07
N ARG A 364 2.27 6.97 30.07
CA ARG A 364 1.62 5.65 30.19
C ARG A 364 0.15 5.76 30.61
N GLY A 365 -0.16 6.72 31.49
CA GLY A 365 -1.45 6.77 32.19
C GLY A 365 -1.66 5.49 33.02
N GLY A 366 -2.85 4.90 32.92
CA GLY A 366 -3.18 3.62 33.57
C GLY A 366 -2.79 2.35 32.81
N GLY A 367 -2.14 2.45 31.65
CA GLY A 367 -1.79 1.29 30.81
C GLY A 367 -0.58 0.50 31.30
N SER A 368 -0.57 -0.82 31.12
CA SER A 368 0.57 -1.70 31.43
C SER A 368 1.49 -1.87 30.23
N TRP A 369 2.81 -1.76 30.43
CA TRP A 369 3.79 -1.75 29.34
C TRP A 369 4.78 -2.90 29.47
N THR A 370 4.84 -3.78 28.47
CA THR A 370 5.89 -4.80 28.34
C THR A 370 7.04 -4.22 27.51
N ILE A 371 8.16 -3.90 28.16
CA ILE A 371 9.30 -3.19 27.56
C ILE A 371 10.58 -4.02 27.51
N THR A 372 10.52 -5.26 27.99
CA THR A 372 11.66 -6.18 28.12
C THR A 372 12.45 -6.27 26.82
N ASP A 373 13.76 -6.04 26.94
CA ASP A 373 14.74 -6.18 25.86
C ASP A 373 14.47 -5.33 24.62
N CYS A 374 13.65 -4.27 24.74
CA CYS A 374 13.20 -3.45 23.61
C CYS A 374 14.38 -2.89 22.80
N PHE A 375 15.47 -2.48 23.45
CA PHE A 375 16.68 -1.95 22.81
C PHE A 375 17.94 -2.77 23.09
N THR A 376 17.82 -4.02 23.56
CA THR A 376 19.00 -4.87 23.81
C THR A 376 19.81 -5.03 22.53
N GLY A 377 21.11 -4.74 22.62
CA GLY A 377 22.02 -4.82 21.47
C GLY A 377 21.73 -3.80 20.36
N ALA A 378 20.90 -2.78 20.57
CA ALA A 378 20.65 -1.77 19.55
C ALA A 378 21.84 -0.80 19.38
N ASN A 379 22.27 -0.60 18.13
CA ASN A 379 23.34 0.35 17.78
C ASN A 379 22.76 1.73 17.43
N VAL A 380 22.65 2.60 18.43
CA VAL A 380 22.02 3.92 18.31
C VAL A 380 22.84 5.01 19.01
N THR A 381 22.82 6.21 18.43
CA THR A 381 23.57 7.39 18.92
C THR A 381 23.14 7.87 20.30
N ASN A 382 21.90 7.62 20.71
CA ASN A 382 21.33 8.02 22.00
C ASN A 382 21.25 6.87 23.02
N SER A 383 22.06 5.81 22.87
CA SER A 383 22.06 4.66 23.78
C SER A 383 22.26 5.02 25.26
N GLY A 384 23.06 6.06 25.54
CA GLY A 384 23.25 6.60 26.90
C GLY A 384 22.01 7.26 27.52
N LYS A 385 20.98 7.58 26.72
CA LYS A 385 19.71 8.16 27.19
C LYS A 385 18.59 7.13 27.36
N ILE A 386 18.79 5.90 26.89
CA ILE A 386 17.82 4.81 27.02
C ILE A 386 17.90 4.28 28.47
N PRO A 387 16.79 4.27 29.23
CA PRO A 387 16.76 3.71 30.58
C PRO A 387 17.11 2.21 30.61
N ASN A 388 17.64 1.72 31.74
CA ASN A 388 18.14 0.34 31.83
C ASN A 388 17.04 -0.73 31.73
N ASP A 389 15.82 -0.43 32.17
CA ASP A 389 14.65 -1.33 32.05
C ASP A 389 14.18 -1.53 30.60
N TRP A 390 14.66 -0.72 29.67
CA TRP A 390 14.41 -0.84 28.23
C TRP A 390 15.55 -1.53 27.45
N LYS A 391 16.68 -1.83 28.11
CA LYS A 391 17.90 -2.37 27.49
C LYS A 391 18.06 -3.86 27.70
#